data_AF-A0A3D1ZR33-F1
#
_entry.id   AF-A0A3D1ZR33-F1
#
_cell.length_a   1.000
_cell.length_b   1.000
_cell.length_c   1.000
_cell.angle_alpha   90.00
_cell.angle_beta   90.00
_cell.angle_gamma   90.00
#
_symmetry.space_group_name_H-M   'P 1'
#
loop_
_entity.id
_entity.type
_entity.pdbx_description
1 polymer ?
#
loop_
_entity_poly.entity_id
_entity_poly.type
_entity_poly.pdbx_seq_one_letter_code
_entity_poly.pdbx_strand_id
1 'polypeptide(L)' 'VGKTVLIQEMIQRVAQNHGGVSVFAGVGERTREGNDLIGEMDEAGVLEKTALVFGQMDEQPGTRLRVPLTALT' A
#
# COMPACT_ATOMS: atom_id res chain seq x y z
N VAL A 1 -6.12 11.22 -8.29
CA VAL A 1 -5.96 12.56 -7.67
C VAL A 1 -6.45 12.64 -6.22
N GLY A 2 -6.87 11.54 -5.57
CA GLY A 2 -7.18 11.55 -4.12
C GLY A 2 -7.13 10.17 -3.45
N LYS A 3 -6.71 9.13 -4.18
CA LYS A 3 -6.65 7.76 -3.67
C LYS A 3 -5.60 7.65 -2.56
N THR A 4 -4.43 8.27 -2.75
CA THR A 4 -3.34 8.16 -1.77
C THR A 4 -3.62 8.89 -0.47
N VAL A 5 -4.12 10.13 -0.55
CA VAL A 5 -4.54 10.90 0.63
C VAL A 5 -5.56 10.14 1.47
N LEU A 6 -6.52 9.46 0.83
CA LEU A 6 -7.50 8.62 1.52
C LEU A 6 -6.87 7.38 2.17
N ILE A 7 -5.89 6.75 1.51
CA ILE A 7 -5.17 5.60 2.07
C ILE A 7 -4.33 6.03 3.27
N GLN A 8 -3.61 7.15 3.18
CA GLN A 8 -2.84 7.72 4.29
C GLN A 8 -3.74 8.05 5.49
N GLU A 9 -4.85 8.75 5.26
CA GLU A 9 -5.84 9.07 6.31
C GLU A 9 -6.39 7.81 6.98
N MET A 10 -6.71 6.76 6.21
CA MET A 10 -7.18 5.50 6.78
C MET A 10 -6.12 4.82 7.64
N ILE A 11 -4.87 4.74 7.15
CA ILE A 11 -3.76 4.12 7.88
C ILE A 11 -3.48 4.89 9.18
N GLN A 12 -3.41 6.22 9.11
CA GLN A 12 -3.15 7.08 10.27
C GLN A 12 -4.26 6.90 11.33
N ARG A 13 -5.53 6.85 10.91
CA ARG A 13 -6.66 6.64 11.82
C ARG A 13 -6.66 5.25 12.46
N VAL A 14 -6.30 4.20 11.73
CA VAL A 14 -6.23 2.82 12.25
C VAL A 14 -5.06 2.67 13.23
N ALA A 15 -3.90 3.21 12.89
CA ALA A 15 -2.71 3.16 13.74
C ALA A 15 -2.91 3.93 15.05
N GLN A 16 -3.45 5.15 15.00
CA GLN A 16 -3.62 6.00 16.19
C GLN A 16 -4.79 5.59 17.08
N ASN A 17 -5.94 5.24 16.51
CA ASN A 17 -7.16 5.03 17.30
C ASN A 17 -7.41 3.57 17.69
N HIS A 18 -6.83 2.61 16.96
CA HIS A 18 -7.12 1.19 17.14
C HIS A 18 -5.85 0.35 17.42
N GLY A 19 -4.66 0.97 17.47
CA GLY A 19 -3.39 0.27 17.70
C GLY A 19 -3.05 -0.77 16.63
N GLY A 20 -3.69 -0.70 15.46
CA GLY A 20 -3.57 -1.68 14.39
C GLY A 20 -2.41 -1.41 13.44
N VAL A 21 -2.12 -2.41 12.61
CA VAL A 21 -1.25 -2.28 11.43
C VAL A 21 -2.11 -2.28 10.18
N SER A 22 -1.61 -1.69 9.10
CA SER A 22 -2.30 -1.66 7.81
C SER A 22 -1.53 -2.41 6.75
N VAL A 23 -2.23 -3.07 5.83
CA VAL A 23 -1.62 -3.71 4.67
C VAL A 23 -2.24 -3.13 3.40
N PHE A 24 -1.39 -2.61 2.52
CA PHE A 24 -1.78 -2.13 1.20
C PHE A 24 -1.42 -3.17 0.14
N ALA A 25 -2.39 -3.55 -0.69
CA ALA A 25 -2.20 -4.45 -1.82
C ALA A 25 -2.34 -3.68 -3.14
N GLY A 26 -1.22 -3.37 -3.78
CA GLY A 26 -1.17 -2.73 -5.09
C GLY A 26 -1.13 -3.77 -6.21
N VAL A 27 -2.28 -4.11 -6.79
CA VAL A 27 -2.40 -5.17 -7.82
C VAL A 27 -2.50 -4.56 -9.21
N GLY A 28 -1.50 -4.81 -10.05
CA GLY A 28 -1.40 -4.16 -11.36
C GLY A 28 -1.26 -2.64 -11.23
N GLU A 29 -0.53 -2.15 -10.23
CA GLU A 29 -0.23 -0.72 -10.09
C GLU A 29 0.89 -0.31 -11.04
N ARG A 30 0.97 0.98 -11.39
CA ARG A 30 2.12 1.49 -12.15
C ARG A 30 3.30 1.69 -11.21
N THR A 31 4.51 1.34 -11.64
CA THR A 31 5.73 1.48 -10.83
C THR A 31 5.94 2.91 -10.33
N ARG A 32 5.65 3.91 -11.17
CA ARG A 32 5.69 5.32 -10.77
C ARG A 32 4.71 5.61 -9.63
N GLU A 33 3.46 5.16 -9.76
CA GLU A 33 2.42 5.40 -8.74
C GLU A 33 2.75 4.68 -7.43
N GLY A 34 3.33 3.47 -7.50
CA GLY A 34 3.83 2.76 -6.32
C GLY A 34 5.02 3.45 -5.65
N ASN A 35 5.95 4.01 -6.43
CA ASN A 35 7.07 4.78 -5.90
C ASN A 35 6.62 6.09 -5.23
N ASP A 36 5.71 6.81 -5.88
CA ASP A 36 5.11 8.04 -5.32
C ASP A 36 4.41 7.71 -3.97
N LEU A 37 3.66 6.60 -3.92
CA LEU A 37 2.99 6.11 -2.71
C LEU A 37 3.96 5.82 -1.56
N ILE A 38 5.13 5.23 -1.84
CA ILE A 38 6.12 4.94 -0.80
C ILE A 38 6.65 6.24 -0.17
N GLY A 39 7.02 7.21 -1.00
CA GLY A 39 7.49 8.52 -0.53
C GLY A 39 6.43 9.26 0.28
N GLU A 40 5.18 9.25 -0.20
CA GLU A 40 4.04 9.85 0.51
C GLU A 40 3.80 9.18 1.88
N MET A 41 3.99 7.86 2.00
CA MET A 41 3.85 7.15 3.29
C MET A 41 5.01 7.43 4.25
N ASP A 42 6.22 7.67 3.73
CA ASP A 42 7.40 8.06 4.52
C ASP A 42 7.23 9.47 5.10
N GLU A 43 6.84 10.43 4.25
CA GLU A 43 6.54 11.81 4.67
C GLU A 43 5.43 11.87 5.74
N ALA A 44 4.44 10.97 5.64
CA ALA A 44 3.37 10.85 6.62
C ALA A 44 3.78 10.12 7.93
N GLY A 45 4.96 9.51 7.96
CA GLY A 45 5.48 8.78 9.14
C GLY A 45 4.73 7.49 9.46
N VAL A 46 4.05 6.88 8.49
CA VAL A 46 3.18 5.71 8.71
C VAL A 46 3.78 4.39 8.22
N LEU A 47 4.96 4.43 7.58
CA LEU A 47 5.61 3.23 7.03
C LEU A 47 5.88 2.15 8.09
N GLU A 48 6.26 2.51 9.32
CA GLU A 48 6.53 1.51 10.38
C GLU A 48 5.29 0.68 10.77
N LYS A 49 4.09 1.19 10.49
CA LYS A 49 2.81 0.51 10.79
C LYS A 49 2.11 0.00 9.55
N THR A 50 2.79 0.03 8.40
CA THR A 50 2.19 -0.30 7.12
C THR A 50 3.05 -1.29 6.34
N ALA A 51 2.47 -2.42 5.94
CA ALA A 51 3.06 -3.28 4.93
C ALA A 51 2.54 -2.88 3.55
N LEU A 52 3.45 -2.66 2.60
CA LEU A 52 3.12 -2.37 1.20
C LEU A 52 3.48 -3.59 0.35
N VAL A 53 2.50 -4.17 -0.33
CA VAL A 53 2.68 -5.33 -1.21
C VAL A 53 2.28 -4.93 -2.62
N PHE A 54 3.23 -5.01 -3.55
CA PHE A 54 3.02 -4.58 -4.92
C PHE A 54 3.15 -5.74 -5.91
N GLY A 55 2.23 -5.77 -6.87
CA GLY A 55 2.32 -6.51 -8.10
C GLY A 55 2.20 -5.52 -9.26
N GLN A 56 3.28 -5.24 -9.98
CA GLN A 56 3.30 -4.14 -10.94
C GLN A 56 2.61 -4.51 -12.26
N MET A 57 2.18 -3.51 -13.05
CA MET A 57 1.57 -3.72 -14.36
C MET A 57 2.47 -4.46 -15.37
N ASP A 58 3.79 -4.35 -15.23
CA ASP A 58 4.78 -5.02 -16.08
C ASP A 58 5.12 -6.44 -15.63
N GLU A 59 4.64 -6.87 -14.46
CA GLU A 59 4.85 -8.22 -13.98
C GLU A 59 3.93 -9.25 -14.65
N GLN A 60 4.36 -10.51 -14.59
CA GLN A 60 3.60 -11.64 -15.11
C GLN A 60 2.20 -11.68 -14.48
N PRO A 61 1.17 -12.08 -15.25
CA PRO A 61 -0.20 -12.14 -14.74
C PRO A 61 -0.35 -13.08 -13.53
N GLY A 62 0.49 -14.12 -13.44
CA GLY A 62 0.55 -15.01 -12.28
C GLY A 62 0.98 -14.29 -10.99
N THR A 63 1.96 -13.38 -11.08
CA THR A 63 2.40 -12.55 -9.95
C THR A 63 1.27 -11.65 -9.47
N ARG A 64 0.61 -10.93 -10.40
CA ARG A 64 -0.52 -10.06 -10.07
C ARG A 64 -1.70 -10.80 -9.44
N LEU A 65 -1.96 -12.03 -9.86
CA LEU A 65 -3.00 -12.86 -9.25
C LEU A 65 -2.68 -13.26 -7.80
N ARG A 66 -1.40 -13.39 -7.45
CA ARG A 66 -0.95 -13.86 -6.13
C ARG A 66 -0.71 -12.73 -5.13
N VAL A 67 -0.38 -11.53 -5.58
CA VAL A 67 -0.14 -10.35 -4.74
C VAL A 67 -1.25 -10.07 -3.70
N PRO A 68 -2.56 -10.15 -4.02
CA PRO A 68 -3.59 -9.99 -3.00
C PRO A 68 -3.51 -11.04 -1.88
N LEU A 69 -3.12 -12.27 -2.20
CA LEU A 69 -2.96 -13.34 -1.22
C LEU A 69 -1.77 -13.07 -0.32
N THR A 70 -0.65 -12.60 -0.89
CA THR A 70 0.52 -12.17 -0.09
C THR A 70 0.16 -11.02 0.85
N ALA A 71 -0.72 -10.10 0.46
CA ALA A 71 -1.17 -9.03 1.34
C ALA A 71 -2.13 -9.51 2.44
N LEU A 72 -2.80 -10.65 2.26
CA LEU A 72 -3.73 -11.21 3.25
C LEU A 72 -3.04 -12.12 4.28
N THR A 73 -1.84 -12.62 3.97
CA THR A 73 -1.15 -13.67 4.75
C THR A 73 0.01 -13.09 5.55
#